data_AF-A0A1G3I347-F1
#
_entry.id   AF-A0A1G3I347-F1
#
_cell.length_a   1.000
_cell.length_b   1.000
_cell.length_c   1.000
_cell.angle_alpha   90.00
_cell.angle_beta   90.00
_cell.angle_gamma   90.00
#
_symmetry.space_group_name_H-M   'P 1'
#
loop_
_entity.id
_entity.type
_entity.pdbx_description
1 polymer ?
#
loop_
_entity_poly.entity_id
_entity_poly.type
_entity_poly.pdbx_seq_one_letter_code
_entity_poly.pdbx_strand_id
1 'polypeptide(L)'
;MPTKTFTSGRIKKADYNTASRQLDLHWDNKTVLAYKHVPEEVYRRLCSAPNPAAYWEDRIAEEYPKGTPMTSSADPDGAKKLSDLFGGGN
;
A
#
# COMPACT_ATOMS: atom_id res chain seq x y z
N MET A 1 -17.66 1.52 -0.95
CA MET A 1 -16.19 1.33 -0.78
C MET A 1 -15.98 -0.04 -0.15
N PRO A 2 -15.79 -1.11 -0.94
CA PRO A 2 -15.39 -2.40 -0.39
C PRO A 2 -14.00 -2.33 0.23
N THR A 3 -13.90 -2.58 1.53
CA THR A 3 -12.63 -2.63 2.25
C THR A 3 -12.44 -4.05 2.80
N LYS A 4 -11.21 -4.57 2.70
CA LYS A 4 -10.83 -5.90 3.17
C LYS A 4 -9.66 -5.75 4.13
N THR A 5 -9.84 -6.17 5.37
CA THR A 5 -8.74 -6.23 6.33
C THR A 5 -8.06 -7.59 6.22
N PHE A 6 -6.75 -7.61 6.12
CA PHE A 6 -5.94 -8.81 6.13
C PHE A 6 -5.23 -8.90 7.47
N THR A 7 -5.49 -9.97 8.21
CA THR A 7 -4.83 -10.25 9.50
C THR A 7 -3.56 -11.06 9.35
N SER A 8 -3.21 -11.50 8.13
CA SER A 8 -2.04 -12.34 7.85
C SER A 8 -1.23 -11.78 6.68
N GLY A 9 0.09 -11.62 6.89
CA GLY A 9 1.05 -11.09 5.91
C GLY A 9 1.49 -9.64 6.16
N ARG A 10 2.30 -9.09 5.24
CA ARG A 10 2.85 -7.71 5.32
C ARG A 10 1.82 -6.60 5.04
N ILE A 11 0.67 -6.98 4.47
CA ILE A 11 -0.46 -6.08 4.16
C ILE A 11 -1.51 -6.22 5.27
N LYS A 12 -1.93 -5.11 5.85
CA LYS A 12 -2.93 -5.05 6.94
C LYS A 12 -4.33 -4.79 6.43
N LYS A 13 -4.47 -4.02 5.36
CA LYS A 13 -5.78 -3.64 4.82
C LYS A 13 -5.67 -3.32 3.32
N ALA A 14 -6.70 -3.68 2.57
CA ALA A 14 -6.95 -3.20 1.22
C ALA A 14 -8.27 -2.42 1.17
N ASP A 15 -8.21 -1.20 0.69
CA ASP A 15 -9.37 -0.37 0.37
C ASP A 15 -9.53 -0.36 -1.15
N TYR A 16 -10.69 -0.78 -1.66
CA TYR A 16 -10.96 -0.73 -3.09
C TYR A 16 -12.10 0.24 -3.37
N ASN A 17 -11.82 1.21 -4.24
CA ASN A 17 -12.78 2.19 -4.71
C ASN A 17 -13.18 1.88 -6.15
N THR A 18 -14.39 1.36 -6.33
CA THR A 18 -14.95 1.01 -7.64
C THR A 18 -15.21 2.21 -8.54
N ALA A 19 -15.52 3.38 -7.98
CA ALA A 19 -15.81 4.60 -8.74
C ALA A 19 -14.56 5.14 -9.45
N SER A 20 -13.42 5.10 -8.78
CA SER A 20 -12.13 5.56 -9.31
C SER A 20 -11.21 4.44 -9.79
N ARG A 21 -11.64 3.17 -9.69
CA ARG A 21 -10.82 1.96 -9.90
C ARG A 21 -9.47 2.07 -9.21
N GLN A 22 -9.53 2.51 -7.95
CA GLN A 22 -8.37 2.76 -7.11
C GLN A 22 -8.28 1.70 -6.02
N LEU A 23 -7.10 1.13 -5.82
CA LEU A 23 -6.80 0.16 -4.77
C LEU A 23 -5.75 0.76 -3.84
N ASP A 24 -6.11 0.97 -2.58
CA ASP A 24 -5.21 1.44 -1.53
C ASP A 24 -4.83 0.27 -0.62
N LEU A 25 -3.54 -0.05 -0.56
CA LEU A 25 -3.00 -1.13 0.27
C LEU A 25 -2.24 -0.54 1.44
N HIS A 26 -2.74 -0.81 2.64
CA HIS A 26 -2.09 -0.47 3.90
C HIS A 26 -1.15 -1.59 4.31
N TRP A 27 0.13 -1.26 4.45
CA TRP A 27 1.18 -2.13 4.94
C TRP A 27 1.34 -2.02 6.45
N ASP A 28 1.93 -3.05 7.05
CA ASP A 28 2.23 -3.06 8.49
C ASP A 28 3.29 -2.00 8.88
N ASN A 29 4.20 -1.67 7.96
CA ASN A 29 5.19 -0.59 8.13
C ASN A 29 4.60 0.84 8.05
N LYS A 30 3.29 1.00 8.27
CA LYS A 30 2.53 2.26 8.11
C LYS A 30 2.56 2.86 6.70
N THR A 31 3.14 2.17 5.72
CA THR A 31 3.14 2.59 4.32
C THR A 31 1.78 2.33 3.67
N VAL A 32 1.30 3.25 2.84
CA VAL A 32 0.11 3.03 2.02
C VAL A 32 0.48 3.14 0.55
N LEU A 33 0.15 2.11 -0.23
CA LEU A 33 0.38 2.09 -1.67
C LEU A 33 -0.95 2.22 -2.38
N ALA A 34 -1.13 3.30 -3.15
CA ALA A 34 -2.32 3.51 -3.95
C ALA A 34 -2.03 3.14 -5.41
N TYR A 35 -2.91 2.34 -5.99
CA TYR A 35 -2.87 1.93 -7.38
C TYR A 35 -4.08 2.46 -8.10
N LYS A 36 -3.86 3.04 -9.29
CA LYS A 36 -4.93 3.51 -10.18
C LYS A 36 -5.09 2.55 -11.34
N HIS A 37 -6.29 2.48 -11.92
CA HIS A 37 -6.64 1.55 -13.00
C HIS A 37 -6.61 0.07 -12.60
N VAL A 38 -6.72 -0.23 -11.31
CA VAL A 38 -6.78 -1.61 -10.84
C VAL A 38 -8.19 -2.17 -11.07
N PRO A 39 -8.34 -3.27 -11.81
CA PRO A 39 -9.63 -3.92 -11.99
C PRO A 39 -10.05 -4.69 -10.74
N GLU A 40 -11.35 -4.92 -10.59
CA GLU A 40 -11.92 -5.67 -9.47
C GLU A 40 -11.41 -7.12 -9.38
N GLU A 41 -10.94 -7.68 -10.49
CA GLU A 41 -10.34 -9.01 -10.56
C GLU A 41 -9.09 -9.12 -9.69
N VAL A 42 -8.29 -8.05 -9.65
CA VAL A 42 -7.11 -7.97 -8.80
C VAL A 42 -7.51 -7.97 -7.33
N TYR A 43 -8.53 -7.18 -6.96
CA TYR A 43 -9.06 -7.16 -5.60
C TYR A 43 -9.64 -8.53 -5.17
N ARG A 44 -10.39 -9.19 -6.06
CA ARG A 44 -10.92 -10.54 -5.83
C ARG A 44 -9.80 -11.56 -5.65
N ARG A 45 -8.76 -11.53 -6.48
CA ARG A 45 -7.62 -12.44 -6.34
C ARG A 45 -6.81 -12.16 -5.08
N LEU A 46 -6.56 -10.89 -4.74
CA LEU A 46 -5.90 -10.51 -3.48
C LEU A 46 -6.70 -11.04 -2.27
N CYS A 47 -8.03 -10.94 -2.32
CA CYS A 47 -8.94 -11.47 -1.30
C CYS A 47 -8.94 -13.00 -1.20
N SER A 48 -8.73 -13.70 -2.31
CA SER A 48 -8.71 -15.16 -2.39
C SER A 48 -7.30 -15.78 -2.22
N ALA A 49 -6.25 -14.96 -2.26
CA ALA A 49 -4.87 -15.43 -2.16
C ALA A 49 -4.52 -15.75 -0.70
N PRO A 50 -3.86 -16.89 -0.41
CA PRO A 50 -3.36 -17.22 0.92
C PRO A 50 -2.19 -16.31 1.36
N ASN A 51 -1.46 -15.73 0.40
CA ASN A 51 -0.36 -14.80 0.63
C ASN A 51 -0.59 -13.48 -0.15
N PRO A 52 -1.32 -12.50 0.44
CA PRO A 52 -1.68 -11.28 -0.26
C PRO A 52 -0.47 -10.42 -0.66
N ALA A 53 0.64 -10.47 0.12
CA ALA A 53 1.86 -9.72 -0.18
C ALA A 53 2.57 -10.23 -1.44
N ALA A 54 2.78 -11.54 -1.56
CA ALA A 54 3.44 -12.14 -2.73
C ALA A 54 2.58 -11.99 -4.00
N TYR A 55 1.26 -12.15 -3.88
CA TYR A 55 0.34 -11.93 -4.99
C TYR A 55 0.36 -10.47 -5.48
N TRP A 56 0.47 -9.52 -4.56
CA TRP A 56 0.59 -8.10 -4.92
C TRP A 56 1.86 -7.80 -5.71
N GLU A 57 3.02 -8.37 -5.35
CA GLU A 57 4.29 -8.14 -6.07
C GLU A 57 4.18 -8.59 -7.54
N ASP A 58 3.71 -9.82 -7.75
CA ASP A 58 3.67 -10.47 -9.07
C ASP A 58 2.55 -9.92 -9.98
N ARG A 59 1.37 -9.63 -9.43
CA ARG A 59 0.17 -9.31 -10.23
C ARG A 59 -0.21 -7.84 -10.21
N ILE A 60 0.26 -7.08 -9.23
CA ILE A 60 -0.11 -5.67 -9.04
C ILE A 60 1.09 -4.77 -9.26
N ALA A 61 2.23 -5.06 -8.64
CA ALA A 61 3.43 -4.24 -8.76
C ALA A 61 4.15 -4.44 -10.11
N GLU A 62 4.01 -5.61 -10.74
CA GLU A 62 4.59 -5.93 -12.05
C GLU A 62 3.67 -5.57 -13.23
N GLU A 63 2.35 -5.74 -13.07
CA GLU A 63 1.36 -5.57 -14.17
C GLU A 63 0.77 -4.14 -14.23
N TYR A 64 0.70 -3.42 -13.10
CA TYR A 64 0.11 -2.08 -13.04
C TYR A 64 1.17 -1.04 -12.68
N PRO A 65 1.30 0.06 -13.46
CA PRO A 65 2.21 1.13 -13.10
C PRO A 65 1.81 1.71 -11.74
N LYS A 66 2.77 1.74 -10.81
CA LYS A 66 2.62 2.34 -9.48
C LYS A 66 2.25 3.81 -9.66
N GLY A 67 0.98 4.15 -9.50
CA GLY A 67 0.56 5.54 -9.42
C GLY A 67 1.10 6.14 -8.13
N THR A 68 1.61 7.37 -8.16
CA THR A 68 2.04 8.06 -6.95
C THR A 68 0.89 8.04 -5.93
N PRO A 69 1.07 7.45 -4.74
CA PRO A 69 0.02 7.39 -3.74
C PRO A 69 -0.39 8.80 -3.34
N MET A 70 -1.63 9.20 -3.62
CA MET A 70 -2.14 10.51 -3.19
C MET A 70 -2.23 10.65 -1.66
N THR A 71 -2.19 9.52 -0.92
CA THR A 71 -2.10 9.51 0.56
C THR A 71 -0.72 9.12 1.10
N SER A 72 0.28 9.00 0.23
CA SER A 72 1.66 8.93 0.66
C SER A 72 2.44 9.88 -0.22
N SER A 73 2.41 11.16 0.18
CA SER A 73 3.68 11.81 0.44
C SER A 73 4.53 10.78 1.16
N ALA A 74 5.36 10.04 0.41
CA ALA A 74 6.40 9.22 0.98
C ALA A 74 7.15 10.19 1.88
N ASP A 75 6.95 10.10 3.19
CA ASP A 75 7.53 11.03 4.14
C ASP A 75 9.04 11.10 3.86
N PRO A 76 9.57 12.20 3.32
CA PRO A 76 10.99 12.49 3.50
C PRO A 76 11.27 12.80 5.00
N ASP A 77 10.24 12.81 5.85
CA ASP A 77 10.27 13.08 7.29
C ASP A 77 10.84 11.94 8.13
N GLY A 78 10.93 10.71 7.60
CA GLY A 78 11.69 9.64 8.25
C GLY A 78 13.18 9.95 8.34
N ALA A 79 13.73 10.62 7.32
CA ALA A 79 15.12 11.04 7.30
C ALA A 79 15.37 12.28 8.17
N LYS A 80 14.42 13.24 8.20
CA LYS A 80 14.56 14.48 9.00
C LYS A 80 14.43 14.24 10.51
N LYS A 81 13.54 13.35 10.94
CA LYS A 81 13.40 13.01 12.37
C LYS A 81 14.58 12.24 12.94
N LEU A 82 15.33 11.51 12.11
CA LEU A 82 16.54 10.86 12.56
C LEU A 82 17.69 11.87 12.78
N SER A 83 17.81 12.90 11.94
CA SER A 83 18.84 13.94 12.08
C SER A 83 18.61 14.89 13.27
N ASP A 84 17.36 15.18 13.63
CA ASP A 84 17.02 16.07 14.76
C ASP A 84 17.35 15.43 16.13
N LEU A 85 17.29 14.10 16.23
CA LEU A 85 17.56 13.35 17.45
C LEU A 85 19.06 13.14 17.75
N PHE A 86 19.95 13.33 16.77
CA PHE A 86 21.40 13.18 16.93
C PHE A 86 22.20 14.49 16.86
N GLY A 87 21.55 15.64 16.61
CA GLY A 87 22.20 16.95 16.47
C GLY A 87 22.29 17.80 17.75
N GLY A 88 21.66 17.38 18.84
CA GLY A 88 21.66 18.10 20.12
C GLY A 88 22.79 17.64 21.04
N GLY A 89 24.02 18.07 20.76
CA GLY A 89 25.15 17.73 21.63
C GLY A 89 26.47 18.40 21.25
N ASN A 90 26.57 19.71 21.47
CA ASN A 90 27.68 20.42 22.14
C ASN A 90 27.64 21.93 21.83
#